data_AF-A0A132NB23-F1
#
_entry.id   AF-A0A132NB23-F1
#
_cell.length_a   1.000
_cell.length_b   1.000
_cell.length_c   1.000
_cell.angle_alpha   90.00
_cell.angle_beta   90.00
_cell.angle_gamma   90.00
#
_symmetry.space_group_name_H-M   'P 1'
#
loop_
_entity.id
_entity.type
_entity.pdbx_description
1 polymer ?
#
loop_
_entity_poly.entity_id
_entity_poly.type
_entity_poly.pdbx_seq_one_letter_code
_entity_poly.pdbx_strand_id
1 'polypeptide(L)'
;MRDVSWPLVGTPEPEAGVPTTVGHACTLVGQDLLTESAIAGRFPQLRWTAEPHPLGVANTLLLGLTGADMSFAFDLELTLPTPNLIAALADRVQTHFTGYEFITWPLCWVQGHQHPMTATVTLDERASWVCPSTGTVVSLIGELTTDC
;
A
#
# COMPACT_ATOMS: atom_id res chain seq x y z
N MET A 1 5.58 -22.30 8.78
CA MET A 1 5.96 -21.47 7.62
C MET A 1 6.76 -20.31 8.18
N ARG A 2 7.87 -19.91 7.57
CA ARG A 2 8.70 -18.80 8.09
C ARG A 2 8.06 -17.48 7.70
N ASP A 3 8.17 -16.47 8.55
CA ASP A 3 7.80 -15.09 8.23
C ASP A 3 8.63 -14.64 7.02
N VAL A 4 7.97 -14.22 5.96
CA VAL A 4 8.63 -13.76 4.74
C VAL A 4 8.72 -12.25 4.79
N SER A 5 9.89 -11.69 4.47
CA SER A 5 10.07 -10.24 4.37
C SER A 5 10.84 -9.82 3.12
N TRP A 6 10.34 -8.81 2.41
CA TRP A 6 10.95 -8.27 1.20
C TRP A 6 10.94 -6.72 1.19
N PRO A 7 11.79 -6.07 0.36
CA PRO A 7 11.83 -4.61 0.26
C PRO A 7 10.48 -4.02 -0.22
N LEU A 8 10.23 -2.73 0.06
CA LEU A 8 9.00 -2.04 -0.39
C LEU A 8 8.74 -2.18 -1.90
N VAL A 9 9.79 -2.07 -2.69
CA VAL A 9 9.74 -2.23 -4.15
C VAL A 9 10.50 -3.49 -4.53
N GLY A 10 9.79 -4.41 -5.17
CA GLY A 10 10.30 -5.72 -5.54
C GLY A 10 9.33 -6.82 -5.15
N THR A 11 9.56 -8.01 -5.69
CA THR A 11 8.71 -9.17 -5.43
C THR A 11 9.29 -10.03 -4.31
N PRO A 12 8.45 -10.67 -3.47
CA PRO A 12 8.91 -11.73 -2.59
C PRO A 12 9.52 -12.89 -3.39
N GLU A 13 10.40 -13.66 -2.76
CA GLU A 13 10.95 -14.88 -3.36
C GLU A 13 9.83 -15.87 -3.70
N PRO A 14 9.88 -16.59 -4.84
CA PRO A 14 8.80 -17.51 -5.25
C PRO A 14 8.43 -18.56 -4.19
N GLU A 15 9.42 -19.06 -3.44
CA GLU A 15 9.26 -20.02 -2.35
C GLU A 15 8.55 -19.46 -1.10
N ALA A 16 8.31 -18.14 -1.04
CA ALA A 16 7.61 -17.48 0.05
C ALA A 16 6.13 -17.87 0.18
N GLY A 17 5.52 -18.44 -0.87
CA GLY A 17 4.09 -18.73 -0.89
C GLY A 17 3.21 -17.48 -0.95
N VAL A 18 3.78 -16.31 -1.21
CA VAL A 18 3.04 -15.06 -1.44
C VAL A 18 2.57 -15.04 -2.90
N PRO A 19 1.27 -14.86 -3.19
CA PRO A 19 0.78 -14.78 -4.56
C PRO A 19 1.45 -13.64 -5.34
N THR A 20 1.71 -13.86 -6.63
CA THR A 20 2.35 -12.87 -7.51
C THR A 20 1.56 -11.57 -7.60
N THR A 21 0.23 -11.64 -7.55
CA THR A 21 -0.67 -10.47 -7.50
C THR A 21 -0.47 -9.64 -6.23
N VAL A 22 -0.25 -10.28 -5.08
CA VAL A 22 0.06 -9.59 -3.82
C VAL A 22 1.44 -8.94 -3.91
N GLY A 23 2.45 -9.65 -4.39
CA GLY A 23 3.80 -9.09 -4.59
C GLY A 23 3.80 -7.89 -5.53
N HIS A 24 3.01 -7.94 -6.61
CA HIS A 24 2.81 -6.83 -7.53
C HIS A 24 2.12 -5.63 -6.86
N ALA A 25 1.02 -5.87 -6.14
CA ALA A 25 0.33 -4.80 -5.40
C ALA A 25 1.23 -4.13 -4.36
N CYS A 26 2.01 -4.93 -3.61
CA CYS A 26 3.00 -4.44 -2.66
C CYS A 26 4.08 -3.58 -3.34
N THR A 27 4.51 -3.96 -4.55
CA THR A 27 5.48 -3.17 -5.31
C THR A 27 4.92 -1.80 -5.70
N LEU A 28 3.69 -1.74 -6.22
CA LEU A 28 3.05 -0.48 -6.62
C LEU A 28 2.82 0.45 -5.43
N VAL A 29 2.23 -0.07 -4.34
CA VAL A 29 2.01 0.72 -3.13
C VAL A 29 3.34 1.13 -2.48
N GLY A 30 4.35 0.26 -2.53
CA GLY A 30 5.70 0.56 -2.07
C GLY A 30 6.38 1.68 -2.87
N GLN A 31 6.14 1.74 -4.20
CA GLN A 31 6.64 2.84 -5.03
C GLN A 31 6.07 4.18 -4.58
N ASP A 32 4.75 4.25 -4.36
CA ASP A 32 4.09 5.48 -3.91
C ASP A 32 4.47 5.85 -2.46
N LEU A 33 4.73 4.86 -1.60
CA LEU A 33 5.22 5.12 -0.24
C LEU A 33 6.59 5.80 -0.25
N LEU A 34 7.47 5.39 -1.16
CA LEU A 34 8.82 5.95 -1.26
C LEU A 34 8.83 7.42 -1.71
N THR A 35 7.73 7.94 -2.27
CA THR A 35 7.62 9.35 -2.61
C THR A 35 7.38 10.23 -1.38
N GLU A 36 6.95 9.65 -0.25
CA GLU A 36 6.69 10.41 0.97
C GLU A 36 7.95 10.53 1.83
N SER A 37 8.57 11.71 1.77
CA SER A 37 9.80 12.00 2.51
C SER A 37 9.66 11.83 4.03
N ALA A 38 8.49 12.09 4.61
CA ALA A 38 8.27 11.91 6.04
C ALA A 38 8.30 10.42 6.43
N ILE A 39 7.72 9.55 5.60
CA ILE A 39 7.75 8.10 5.78
C ILE A 39 9.17 7.58 5.52
N ALA A 40 9.80 7.96 4.41
CA ALA A 40 11.15 7.51 4.05
C ALA A 40 12.21 7.91 5.09
N GLY A 41 12.12 9.13 5.64
CA GLY A 41 13.02 9.63 6.67
C GLY A 41 12.82 8.96 8.03
N ARG A 42 11.56 8.68 8.41
CA ARG A 42 11.22 8.07 9.71
C ARG A 42 11.40 6.55 9.71
N PHE A 43 11.18 5.89 8.58
CA PHE A 43 11.23 4.44 8.42
C PHE A 43 12.14 4.02 7.25
N PRO A 44 13.46 4.29 7.33
CA PRO A 44 14.38 4.12 6.19
C PRO A 44 14.65 2.66 5.76
N GLN A 45 14.18 1.69 6.55
CA GLN A 45 14.33 0.26 6.28
C GLN A 45 12.98 -0.45 6.29
N LEU A 46 11.94 0.23 5.80
CA LEU A 46 10.62 -0.34 5.76
C LEU A 46 10.56 -1.54 4.80
N ARG A 47 9.92 -2.62 5.24
CA ARG A 47 9.81 -3.87 4.50
C ARG A 47 8.42 -4.42 4.58
N TRP A 48 7.96 -5.06 3.51
CA TRP A 48 6.79 -5.90 3.54
C TRP A 48 7.07 -7.16 4.35
N THR A 49 6.03 -7.66 5.02
CA THR A 49 6.03 -8.95 5.70
C THR A 49 4.76 -9.71 5.37
N ALA A 50 4.84 -11.02 5.21
CA ALA A 50 3.68 -11.87 5.06
C ALA A 50 3.82 -13.18 5.84
N GLU A 51 2.70 -13.60 6.42
CA GLU A 51 2.56 -14.90 7.06
C GLU A 51 1.17 -15.50 6.80
N PRO A 52 1.01 -16.84 6.89
CA PRO A 52 -0.30 -17.46 6.86
C PRO A 52 -1.19 -16.90 7.96
N HIS A 53 -2.48 -16.70 7.66
CA HIS A 53 -3.42 -16.22 8.66
C HIS A 53 -3.42 -17.13 9.91
N PRO A 54 -3.27 -16.61 11.15
CA PRO A 54 -3.10 -17.44 12.36
C PRO A 54 -4.24 -18.42 12.63
N LEU A 55 -5.47 -18.04 12.26
CA LEU A 55 -6.67 -18.89 12.39
C LEU A 55 -6.92 -19.80 11.17
N GLY A 56 -6.01 -19.83 10.19
CA GLY A 56 -6.14 -20.66 8.99
C GLY A 56 -7.32 -20.28 8.09
N VAL A 57 -7.69 -19.00 8.04
CA VAL A 57 -8.76 -18.52 7.17
C VAL A 57 -8.33 -18.68 5.71
N ALA A 58 -9.13 -19.42 4.95
CA ALA A 58 -8.85 -19.67 3.54
C ALA A 58 -8.80 -18.37 2.75
N ASN A 59 -7.92 -18.30 1.74
CA ASN A 59 -7.75 -17.14 0.86
C ASN A 59 -7.47 -15.82 1.61
N THR A 60 -6.88 -15.91 2.80
CA THR A 60 -6.47 -14.74 3.58
C THR A 60 -4.99 -14.85 3.91
N LEU A 61 -4.27 -13.74 3.72
CA LEU A 61 -2.87 -13.59 4.09
C LEU A 61 -2.77 -12.51 5.16
N LEU A 62 -1.99 -12.74 6.21
CA LEU A 62 -1.63 -11.66 7.13
C LEU A 62 -0.46 -10.91 6.49
N LEU A 63 -0.74 -9.74 5.93
CA LEU A 63 0.23 -8.89 5.25
C LEU A 63 0.52 -7.67 6.13
N GLY A 64 1.77 -7.21 6.15
CA GLY A 64 2.17 -6.10 6.98
C GLY A 64 3.38 -5.34 6.47
N LEU A 65 3.72 -4.28 7.20
CA LEU A 65 4.97 -3.54 7.05
C LEU A 65 5.71 -3.54 8.39
N THR A 66 7.03 -3.73 8.31
CA THR A 66 7.92 -3.70 9.47
C THR A 66 9.11 -2.77 9.22
N GLY A 67 9.55 -2.12 10.28
CA GLY A 67 10.71 -1.23 10.35
C GLY A 67 11.18 -1.11 11.81
N ALA A 68 12.23 -0.32 12.06
CA ALA A 68 12.88 -0.26 13.37
C ALA A 68 11.92 0.03 14.55
N ASP A 69 10.96 0.94 14.34
CA ASP A 69 9.99 1.37 15.37
C ASP A 69 8.54 1.18 14.93
N MET A 70 8.31 0.35 13.91
CA MET A 70 6.98 0.12 13.35
C MET A 70 6.79 -1.33 12.97
N SER A 71 5.67 -1.89 13.40
CA SER A 71 5.19 -3.16 12.91
C SER A 71 3.67 -3.08 12.86
N PHE A 72 3.10 -3.31 11.69
CA PHE A 72 1.66 -3.47 11.55
C PHE A 72 1.36 -4.55 10.53
N ALA A 73 0.27 -5.26 10.76
CA ALA A 73 -0.24 -6.26 9.84
C ALA A 73 -1.76 -6.21 9.84
N PHE A 74 -2.35 -6.67 8.73
CA PHE A 74 -3.79 -6.73 8.51
C PHE A 74 -4.12 -7.92 7.62
N ASP A 75 -5.37 -8.35 7.73
CA ASP A 75 -5.89 -9.43 6.90
C ASP A 75 -6.11 -8.92 5.47
N LEU A 76 -5.49 -9.61 4.51
CA LEU A 76 -5.63 -9.35 3.09
C LEU A 76 -6.42 -10.47 2.41
N GLU A 77 -7.57 -10.12 1.84
CA GLU A 77 -8.38 -11.04 1.05
C GLU A 77 -7.76 -11.28 -0.33
N LEU A 78 -7.44 -12.53 -0.64
CA LEU A 78 -6.75 -12.95 -1.86
C LEU A 78 -7.70 -13.19 -3.05
N THR A 79 -9.01 -13.17 -2.81
CA THR A 79 -10.05 -13.36 -3.83
C THR A 79 -10.43 -12.07 -4.57
N LEU A 80 -9.90 -10.93 -4.14
CA LEU A 80 -10.15 -9.65 -4.81
C LEU A 80 -9.53 -9.62 -6.21
N PRO A 81 -10.21 -9.03 -7.21
CA PRO A 81 -9.58 -8.68 -8.48
C PRO A 81 -8.35 -7.80 -8.25
N THR A 82 -7.33 -7.93 -9.11
CA THR A 82 -6.05 -7.23 -8.92
C THR A 82 -6.18 -5.73 -8.67
N PRO A 83 -7.00 -4.94 -9.41
CA PRO A 83 -7.17 -3.52 -9.14
C PRO A 83 -7.75 -3.25 -7.74
N ASN A 84 -8.72 -4.07 -7.31
CA ASN A 84 -9.32 -3.96 -5.98
C ASN A 84 -8.33 -4.34 -4.88
N LEU A 85 -7.50 -5.35 -5.11
CA LEU A 85 -6.43 -5.73 -4.19
C LEU A 85 -5.43 -4.58 -3.99
N ILE A 86 -5.02 -3.93 -5.08
CA ILE A 86 -4.11 -2.78 -5.04
C ILE A 86 -4.74 -1.62 -4.27
N ALA A 87 -5.98 -1.24 -4.59
CA ALA A 87 -6.67 -0.14 -3.93
C ALA A 87 -6.92 -0.42 -2.43
N ALA A 88 -7.33 -1.65 -2.08
CA ALA A 88 -7.54 -2.05 -0.70
C ALA A 88 -6.23 -2.05 0.10
N LEU A 89 -5.13 -2.53 -0.51
CA LEU A 89 -3.80 -2.47 0.11
C LEU A 89 -3.38 -1.02 0.39
N ALA A 90 -3.52 -0.15 -0.60
CA ALA A 90 -3.18 1.26 -0.48
C ALA A 90 -4.00 1.97 0.62
N ASP A 91 -5.30 1.69 0.71
CA ASP A 91 -6.19 2.22 1.76
C ASP A 91 -5.78 1.76 3.17
N ARG A 92 -5.45 0.48 3.34
CA ARG A 92 -4.98 -0.07 4.63
C ARG A 92 -3.68 0.58 5.08
N VAL A 93 -2.74 0.75 4.15
CA VAL A 93 -1.45 1.39 4.39
C VAL A 93 -1.64 2.87 4.75
N GLN A 94 -2.45 3.60 3.98
CA GLN A 94 -2.81 4.99 4.29
C GLN A 94 -3.44 5.11 5.68
N THR A 95 -4.40 4.25 6.00
CA THR A 95 -5.08 4.24 7.30
C THR A 95 -4.09 4.06 8.43
N HIS A 96 -3.12 3.15 8.29
CA HIS A 96 -2.07 2.97 9.28
C HIS A 96 -1.23 4.24 9.47
N PHE A 97 -0.77 4.84 8.38
CA PHE A 97 0.09 6.03 8.45
C PHE A 97 -0.62 7.28 8.97
N THR A 98 -1.93 7.38 8.76
CA THR A 98 -2.76 8.45 9.35
C THR A 98 -2.72 8.47 10.89
N GLY A 99 -2.34 7.34 11.53
CA GLY A 99 -2.16 7.26 12.98
C GLY A 99 -0.88 7.93 13.50
N TYR A 100 0.06 8.33 12.63
CA TYR A 100 1.29 9.00 13.02
C TYR A 100 1.14 10.51 12.91
N GLU A 101 1.59 11.21 13.95
CA GLU A 101 1.63 12.67 13.94
C GLU A 101 2.43 13.17 12.73
N PHE A 102 1.85 14.12 12.00
CA PHE A 102 2.42 14.79 10.82
C PHE A 102 2.66 13.91 9.58
N ILE A 103 2.08 12.70 9.50
CA ILE A 103 2.09 11.91 8.26
C ILE A 103 0.70 11.93 7.62
N THR A 104 0.60 12.55 6.45
CA THR A 104 -0.60 12.58 5.63
C THR A 104 -0.24 12.06 4.25
N TRP A 105 -0.55 10.79 3.96
CA TRP A 105 -0.14 10.14 2.73
C TRP A 105 -1.26 9.36 2.03
N PRO A 106 -1.32 9.39 0.69
CA PRO A 106 -0.71 10.42 -0.16
C PRO A 106 -1.55 11.69 -0.12
N LEU A 107 -0.88 12.84 -0.13
CA LEU A 107 -1.54 14.15 -0.13
C LEU A 107 -2.06 14.48 -1.54
N CYS A 108 -3.25 15.06 -1.62
CA CYS A 108 -3.82 15.53 -2.89
C CYS A 108 -3.12 16.82 -3.35
N TRP A 109 -2.63 16.84 -4.60
CA TRP A 109 -1.97 18.02 -5.21
C TRP A 109 -2.83 18.77 -6.21
N VAL A 110 -4.13 18.48 -6.29
CA VAL A 110 -5.07 19.33 -7.03
C VAL A 110 -5.01 20.74 -6.43
N GLN A 111 -4.91 21.76 -7.29
CA GLN A 111 -4.64 23.14 -6.86
C GLN A 111 -5.58 23.59 -5.73
N GLY A 112 -5.00 23.98 -4.59
CA GLY A 112 -5.72 24.46 -3.42
C GLY A 112 -6.25 23.37 -2.48
N HIS A 113 -5.94 22.10 -2.73
CA HIS A 113 -6.33 20.99 -1.87
C HIS A 113 -5.23 20.60 -0.89
N GLN A 114 -5.62 20.29 0.35
CA GLN A 114 -4.74 19.82 1.42
C GLN A 114 -5.46 18.73 2.22
N HIS A 115 -5.64 17.57 1.59
CA HIS A 115 -6.30 16.42 2.19
C HIS A 115 -5.73 15.12 1.60
N PRO A 116 -5.82 13.99 2.31
CA PRO A 116 -5.47 12.70 1.74
C PRO A 116 -6.25 12.42 0.45
N MET A 117 -5.63 11.74 -0.50
CA MET A 117 -6.34 11.15 -1.63
C MET A 117 -7.01 9.84 -1.20
N THR A 118 -8.05 9.44 -1.92
CA THR A 118 -8.71 8.14 -1.73
C THR A 118 -8.19 7.14 -2.74
N ALA A 119 -7.79 5.96 -2.28
CA ALA A 119 -7.51 4.82 -3.15
C ALA A 119 -8.83 4.20 -3.64
N THR A 120 -9.00 4.03 -4.95
CA THR A 120 -10.21 3.41 -5.51
C THR A 120 -9.93 2.72 -6.84
N VAL A 121 -10.89 1.95 -7.32
CA VAL A 121 -10.87 1.41 -8.69
C VAL A 121 -11.78 2.29 -9.55
N THR A 122 -11.20 2.84 -10.62
CA THR A 122 -11.91 3.67 -11.60
C THR A 122 -12.72 2.82 -12.58
N LEU A 123 -13.60 3.45 -13.37
CA LEU A 123 -14.50 2.75 -14.32
C LEU A 123 -13.77 1.97 -15.43
N ASP A 124 -12.52 2.31 -15.69
CA ASP A 124 -11.61 1.61 -16.60
C ASP A 124 -10.82 0.49 -15.90
N GLU A 125 -11.27 0.05 -14.72
CA GLU A 125 -10.71 -1.05 -13.93
C GLU A 125 -9.25 -0.82 -13.50
N ARG A 126 -8.87 0.44 -13.23
CA ARG A 126 -7.53 0.79 -12.75
C ARG A 126 -7.54 1.26 -11.29
N ALA A 127 -6.59 0.76 -10.52
CA ALA A 127 -6.38 1.21 -9.15
C ALA A 127 -5.72 2.60 -9.17
N SER A 128 -6.39 3.59 -8.57
CA SER A 128 -6.05 5.00 -8.73
C SER A 128 -6.15 5.76 -7.40
N TRP A 129 -5.30 6.78 -7.26
CA TRP A 129 -5.47 7.85 -6.29
C TRP A 129 -6.41 8.92 -6.84
N VAL A 130 -7.46 9.21 -6.09
CA VAL A 130 -8.52 10.14 -6.48
C VAL A 130 -8.64 11.25 -5.45
N CYS A 131 -8.85 12.48 -5.93
CA CYS A 131 -9.21 13.60 -5.09
C CYS A 131 -10.62 13.39 -4.51
N PRO A 132 -10.80 13.26 -3.17
CA PRO A 132 -12.12 13.01 -2.59
C PRO A 132 -13.10 14.18 -2.80
N SER A 133 -12.59 15.42 -2.93
CA SER A 133 -13.40 16.63 -3.09
C SER A 133 -14.00 16.77 -4.49
N THR A 134 -13.30 16.32 -5.54
CA THR A 134 -13.71 16.53 -6.94
C THR A 134 -13.97 15.25 -7.71
N GLY A 135 -13.58 14.09 -7.18
CA GLY A 135 -13.61 12.81 -7.90
C GLY A 135 -12.59 12.70 -9.03
N THR A 136 -11.68 13.68 -9.15
CA THR A 136 -10.64 13.68 -10.20
C THR A 136 -9.58 12.63 -9.91
N VAL A 137 -9.27 11.79 -10.90
CA VAL A 137 -8.11 10.90 -10.87
C VAL A 137 -6.85 11.75 -10.87
N VAL A 138 -6.01 11.59 -9.85
CA VAL A 138 -4.75 12.33 -9.71
C VAL A 138 -3.59 11.51 -10.26
N SER A 139 -3.50 10.24 -9.89
CA SER A 139 -2.51 9.30 -10.44
C SER A 139 -3.00 7.85 -10.34
N LEU A 140 -2.39 6.95 -11.10
CA LEU A 140 -2.49 5.52 -10.85
C LEU A 140 -1.66 5.14 -9.61
N ILE A 141 -2.08 4.08 -8.91
CA ILE A 141 -1.29 3.56 -7.79
C ILE A 141 -0.03 2.89 -8.34
N GLY A 142 1.14 3.30 -7.84
CA GLY A 142 2.47 2.96 -8.33
C GLY A 142 3.09 4.00 -9.29
N GLU A 143 2.31 5.02 -9.67
CA GLU A 143 2.75 6.11 -10.54
C GLU A 143 2.70 7.47 -9.82
N LEU A 144 2.62 7.48 -8.49
CA LEU A 144 2.68 8.73 -7.74
C LEU A 144 4.07 9.37 -7.91
N THR A 145 4.13 10.67 -8.16
CA THR A 145 5.39 11.41 -8.32
C THR A 145 5.29 12.74 -7.58
N THR A 146 6.30 13.11 -6.80
CA THR A 146 6.28 14.35 -5.99
C THR A 146 6.43 15.64 -6.78
N ASP A 147 6.56 15.55 -8.10
CA ASP A 147 6.87 16.68 -8.96
C ASP A 147 5.59 17.16 -9.68
N CYS A 148 5.00 18.24 -9.15
CA CYS A 148 4.00 19.07 -9.83
C CYS A 148 4.37 20.54 -9.69
#